data_AF-A0A1G0HDW0-F1
#
_entry.id   AF-A0A1G0HDW0-F1
#
_cell.length_a   1.000
_cell.length_b   1.000
_cell.length_c   1.000
_cell.angle_alpha   90.00
_cell.angle_beta   90.00
_cell.angle_gamma   90.00
#
_symmetry.space_group_name_H-M   'P 1'
#
loop_
_entity.id
_entity.type
_entity.pdbx_description
1 polymer ?
#
loop_
_entity_poly.entity_id
_entity_poly.type
_entity_poly.pdbx_seq_one_letter_code
_entity_poly.pdbx_strand_id
1 'polypeptide(L)'
;MENSTGGVVLETIYALAKYRCTIQDLFFIMVEQSLIAKQGLTLDKISAIYSHHQALRQCKLYLATHFSKIPRIETADTALAAKQLYIGEIPETAAVICNKICADIYNLQLMAIGINDLKDNQTQFIAATPFKENT
;
A
#
# COMPACT_ATOMS: atom_id res chain seq x y z
N MET A 1 8.74 7.38 -10.43
CA MET A 1 10.16 7.83 -10.59
C MET A 1 10.84 7.98 -9.24
N GLU A 2 10.19 8.54 -8.21
CA GLU A 2 10.72 8.68 -6.85
C GLU A 2 9.57 8.66 -5.82
N ASN A 3 9.81 8.09 -4.63
CA ASN A 3 8.95 8.17 -3.46
C ASN A 3 9.67 8.98 -2.36
N SER A 4 8.98 9.90 -1.70
CA SER A 4 9.62 10.80 -0.71
C SER A 4 10.27 10.07 0.48
N THR A 5 9.84 8.84 0.77
CA THR A 5 10.39 7.98 1.83
C THR A 5 11.28 6.85 1.30
N GLY A 6 11.05 6.38 0.07
CA GLY A 6 11.70 5.21 -0.54
C GLY A 6 12.76 5.54 -1.58
N GLY A 7 12.88 6.79 -2.01
CA GLY A 7 13.79 7.24 -3.05
C GLY A 7 13.36 6.82 -4.45
N VAL A 8 14.32 6.81 -5.39
CA VAL A 8 14.08 6.55 -6.81
C VAL A 8 13.63 5.12 -7.06
N VAL A 9 12.62 4.95 -7.91
CA VAL A 9 12.15 3.63 -8.38
C VAL A 9 12.96 3.25 -9.63
N LEU A 10 14.03 2.47 -9.44
CA LEU A 10 15.03 2.17 -10.47
C LEU A 10 14.44 1.46 -11.69
N GLU A 11 13.44 0.60 -11.50
CA GLU A 11 12.74 -0.10 -12.56
C GLU A 11 12.09 0.87 -13.55
N THR A 12 11.56 1.99 -13.04
CA THR A 12 11.01 3.06 -13.90
C THR A 12 12.11 3.70 -14.74
N ILE A 13 13.27 3.98 -14.13
CA ILE A 13 14.42 4.58 -14.84
C ILE A 13 14.94 3.64 -15.94
N TYR A 14 15.09 2.35 -15.64
CA TYR A 14 15.51 1.37 -16.62
C TYR A 14 14.51 1.19 -17.77
N ALA A 15 13.21 1.21 -17.47
CA ALA A 15 12.18 1.13 -18.50
C ALA A 15 12.24 2.35 -19.44
N LEU A 16 12.38 3.56 -18.90
CA LEU A 16 12.47 4.79 -19.69
C LEU A 16 13.77 4.90 -20.50
N ALA A 17 14.86 4.30 -20.03
CA ALA A 17 16.10 4.20 -20.80
C ALA A 17 15.97 3.22 -21.97
N LYS A 18 15.16 2.17 -21.83
CA LYS A 18 14.99 1.11 -22.83
C LYS A 18 13.91 1.40 -23.87
N TYR A 19 12.82 2.06 -23.48
CA TYR A 19 11.64 2.25 -24.30
C TYR A 19 11.35 3.74 -24.54
N ARG A 20 10.96 4.10 -25.76
CA ARG A 20 10.52 5.46 -26.09
C ARG A 20 9.05 5.64 -25.71
N CYS A 21 8.75 6.71 -24.99
CA CYS A 21 7.39 7.15 -24.69
C CYS A 21 7.33 8.68 -24.68
N THR A 22 6.13 9.23 -24.86
CA THR A 22 5.87 10.66 -24.64
C THR A 22 5.26 10.82 -23.26
N ILE A 23 5.92 11.59 -22.40
CA ILE A 23 5.37 11.96 -21.08
C ILE A 23 4.32 13.03 -21.32
N GLN A 24 3.07 12.73 -20.95
CA GLN A 24 1.94 13.63 -21.05
C GLN A 24 1.79 14.47 -19.79
N ASP A 25 2.07 13.88 -18.63
CA ASP A 25 1.87 14.54 -17.35
C ASP A 25 2.79 13.96 -16.26
N LEU A 26 2.97 14.75 -15.20
CA LEU A 26 3.68 14.39 -13.98
C LEU A 26 2.84 14.82 -12.79
N PHE A 27 2.52 13.88 -11.90
CA PHE A 27 1.65 14.14 -10.76
C PHE A 27 2.05 13.32 -9.53
N PHE A 28 1.53 13.73 -8.37
CA PHE A 28 1.85 13.15 -7.08
C PHE A 28 0.61 12.49 -6.48
N ILE A 29 0.79 11.30 -5.90
CA ILE A 29 -0.26 10.62 -5.13
C ILE A 29 0.24 10.47 -3.68
N MET A 30 -0.61 10.87 -2.74
CA MET A 30 -0.39 10.66 -1.31
C MET A 30 -0.44 9.17 -0.97
N VAL A 31 0.57 8.69 -0.25
CA VAL A 31 0.55 7.36 0.33
C VAL A 31 -0.17 7.43 1.67
N GLU A 32 -1.40 6.92 1.70
CA GLU A 32 -2.21 6.80 2.90
C GLU A 32 -2.41 5.32 3.21
N GLN A 33 -1.76 4.85 4.28
CA GLN A 33 -1.90 3.47 4.75
C GLN A 33 -3.03 3.39 5.78
N SER A 34 -3.89 2.39 5.66
CA SER A 34 -5.04 2.17 6.54
C SER A 34 -5.05 0.74 7.07
N LEU A 35 -5.52 0.57 8.30
CA LEU A 35 -5.76 -0.74 8.90
C LEU A 35 -7.16 -1.21 8.51
N ILE A 36 -7.26 -2.38 7.89
CA ILE A 36 -8.51 -2.95 7.35
C ILE A 36 -8.65 -4.38 7.88
N ALA A 37 -9.87 -4.81 8.19
CA ALA A 37 -10.15 -6.16 8.67
C ALA A 37 -11.51 -6.69 8.19
N LYS A 38 -11.83 -7.94 8.52
CA LYS A 38 -13.18 -8.50 8.32
C LYS A 38 -14.23 -7.71 9.11
N GLN A 39 -15.44 -7.67 8.56
CA GLN A 39 -16.56 -6.99 9.18
C GLN A 39 -16.85 -7.54 10.58
N GLY A 40 -17.03 -6.65 11.56
CA GLY A 40 -17.32 -7.02 12.94
C GLY A 40 -16.10 -7.46 13.76
N LEU A 41 -14.90 -7.50 13.17
CA LEU A 41 -13.68 -7.72 13.94
C LEU A 41 -13.39 -6.48 14.81
N THR A 42 -13.01 -6.74 16.07
CA THR A 42 -12.61 -5.71 17.03
C THR A 42 -11.09 -5.70 17.19
N LEU A 43 -10.52 -4.55 17.56
CA LEU A 43 -9.07 -4.35 17.63
C LEU A 43 -8.37 -5.34 18.57
N ASP A 44 -9.03 -5.74 19.65
CA ASP A 44 -8.54 -6.69 20.66
C ASP A 44 -8.48 -8.15 20.16
N LYS A 45 -9.18 -8.46 19.07
CA LYS A 45 -9.23 -9.81 18.47
C LYS A 45 -8.27 -10.00 17.30
N ILE A 46 -7.51 -8.96 16.94
CA ILE A 46 -6.55 -9.04 15.84
C ILE A 46 -5.44 -10.03 16.21
N SER A 47 -5.26 -11.08 15.41
CA SER A 47 -4.28 -12.13 15.64
C SER A 47 -2.94 -11.89 14.94
N ALA A 48 -2.96 -11.19 13.80
CA ALA A 48 -1.79 -10.88 12.99
C ALA A 48 -2.08 -9.70 12.06
N ILE A 49 -1.03 -9.02 11.60
CA ILE A 49 -1.12 -7.90 10.65
C ILE A 49 -0.32 -8.21 9.39
N TYR A 50 -1.01 -8.25 8.25
CA TYR A 50 -0.42 -8.59 6.95
C TYR A 50 -0.28 -7.35 6.06
N SER A 51 0.87 -7.18 5.42
CA SER A 51 1.05 -6.13 4.41
C SER A 51 2.37 -6.31 3.66
N HIS A 52 2.62 -5.46 2.67
CA HIS A 52 3.94 -5.38 2.06
C HIS A 52 4.97 -4.86 3.09
N HIS A 53 6.18 -5.39 3.03
CA HIS A 53 7.26 -5.04 3.96
C HIS A 53 7.51 -3.52 4.06
N GLN A 54 7.41 -2.78 2.96
CA GLN A 54 7.54 -1.32 2.97
C GLN A 54 6.42 -0.63 3.75
N ALA A 55 5.17 -1.09 3.61
CA ALA A 55 4.02 -0.51 4.32
C ALA A 55 4.08 -0.82 5.82
N LEU A 56 4.51 -2.03 6.21
CA LEU A 56 4.78 -2.38 7.61
C LEU A 56 5.85 -1.47 8.22
N ARG A 57 6.92 -1.18 7.46
CA ARG A 57 7.98 -0.26 7.90
C ARG A 57 7.51 1.19 8.03
N GLN A 58 6.57 1.61 7.19
CA GLN A 58 6.01 2.96 7.20
C GLN A 58 4.98 3.18 8.31
N CYS A 59 4.52 2.14 9.02
CA CYS A 59 3.52 2.25 10.09
C CYS A 59 4.08 1.81 11.45
N LYS A 60 5.40 1.91 11.66
CA LYS A 60 6.07 1.30 12.83
C LYS A 60 5.60 1.90 14.15
N LEU A 61 5.36 3.21 14.19
CA LEU A 61 4.95 3.89 15.42
C LEU A 61 3.55 3.45 15.82
N TYR A 62 2.60 3.50 14.88
CA TYR A 62 1.23 3.06 15.12
C TYR A 62 1.17 1.60 15.57
N LEU A 63 1.91 0.71 14.88
CA LEU A 63 1.98 -0.70 15.24
C LEU A 63 2.67 -0.95 16.59
N ALA A 64 3.66 -0.14 16.97
CA ALA A 64 4.29 -0.25 18.28
C ALA A 64 3.36 0.21 19.41
N THR A 65 2.56 1.25 19.18
CA THR A 65 1.63 1.80 20.18
C THR A 65 0.42 0.91 20.39
N HIS A 66 -0.18 0.38 19.32
CA HIS A 66 -1.47 -0.33 19.40
C HIS A 66 -1.33 -1.85 19.33
N PHE A 67 -0.26 -2.37 18.70
CA PHE A 67 -0.14 -3.76 18.31
C PHE A 67 1.26 -4.34 18.62
N SER A 68 1.88 -3.92 19.73
CA SER A 68 3.26 -4.29 20.09
C SER A 68 3.52 -5.79 20.17
N LYS A 69 2.49 -6.59 20.51
CA LYS A 69 2.56 -8.05 20.66
C LYS A 69 1.99 -8.82 19.46
N ILE A 70 1.43 -8.13 18.47
CA ILE A 70 0.79 -8.78 17.34
C ILE A 70 1.84 -9.05 16.25
N PRO A 71 1.94 -10.30 15.74
CA PRO A 71 2.88 -10.64 14.69
C PRO A 71 2.57 -9.87 13.40
N ARG A 72 3.65 -9.50 12.70
CA ARG A 72 3.60 -8.79 11.41
C ARG A 72 4.05 -9.77 10.34
N ILE A 73 3.22 -10.00 9.33
CA ILE A 73 3.46 -10.99 8.28
C ILE A 73 3.62 -10.27 6.96
N GLU A 74 4.76 -10.49 6.32
CA GLU A 74 5.07 -9.89 5.02
C GLU A 74 4.32 -10.59 3.90
N THR A 75 3.83 -9.79 2.96
CA THR A 75 3.15 -10.24 1.75
C THR A 75 3.78 -9.55 0.54
N ALA A 76 3.53 -10.09 -0.65
CA ALA A 76 4.08 -9.53 -1.88
C ALA A 76 3.50 -8.14 -2.23
N ASP A 77 2.26 -7.87 -1.84
CA ASP A 77 1.56 -6.63 -2.20
C ASP A 77 0.46 -6.29 -1.17
N THR A 78 0.26 -4.99 -0.91
CA THR A 78 -0.74 -4.51 0.06
C THR A 78 -2.18 -4.81 -0.33
N ALA A 79 -2.53 -4.65 -1.61
CA ALA A 79 -3.85 -4.94 -2.12
C ALA A 79 -4.09 -6.44 -2.27
N LEU A 80 -3.03 -7.21 -2.56
CA LEU A 80 -3.10 -8.67 -2.50
C LEU A 80 -3.46 -9.15 -1.09
N ALA A 81 -2.82 -8.61 -0.03
CA ALA A 81 -3.16 -8.98 1.35
C ALA A 81 -4.65 -8.76 1.66
N ALA A 82 -5.23 -7.63 1.24
CA ALA A 82 -6.66 -7.36 1.41
C ALA A 82 -7.55 -8.34 0.62
N LYS A 83 -7.16 -8.67 -0.62
CA LYS A 83 -7.85 -9.70 -1.41
C LYS A 83 -7.82 -11.06 -0.70
N GLN A 84 -6.66 -11.46 -0.19
CA GLN A 84 -6.47 -12.73 0.51
C GLN A 84 -7.31 -12.81 1.78
N LEU A 85 -7.42 -11.70 2.52
CA LEU A 85 -8.32 -11.61 3.67
C LEU A 85 -9.77 -11.82 3.23
N TYR A 86 -10.18 -11.16 2.14
CA TYR A 86 -11.54 -11.24 1.64
C TYR A 86 -11.93 -12.68 1.25
N ILE A 87 -11.10 -13.34 0.44
CA ILE A 87 -11.36 -14.70 -0.06
C ILE A 87 -11.06 -15.82 0.97
N GLY A 88 -10.53 -15.47 2.14
CA GLY A 88 -10.28 -16.42 3.23
C GLY A 88 -8.96 -17.21 3.12
N GLU A 89 -7.99 -16.70 2.35
CA GLU A 89 -6.63 -17.29 2.27
C GLU A 89 -5.77 -16.94 3.49
N ILE A 90 -6.14 -15.90 4.25
CA ILE A 90 -5.55 -15.59 5.55
C ILE A 90 -6.64 -15.58 6.64
N PRO A 91 -6.28 -15.77 7.92
CA PRO A 91 -7.25 -15.89 9.01
C PRO A 91 -8.22 -14.70 9.07
N GLU A 92 -9.50 -14.95 9.37
CA GLU A 92 -10.50 -13.87 9.51
C GLU A 92 -10.22 -12.92 10.69
N THR A 93 -9.42 -13.38 11.65
CA THR A 93 -8.92 -12.58 12.78
C THR A 93 -7.69 -11.74 12.41
N ALA A 94 -7.20 -11.82 11.17
CA ALA A 94 -6.11 -10.97 10.71
C ALA A 94 -6.62 -9.58 10.32
N ALA A 95 -5.74 -8.60 10.47
CA ALA A 95 -5.89 -7.29 9.84
C ALA A 95 -4.84 -7.12 8.74
N VAL A 96 -5.11 -6.21 7.81
CA VAL A 96 -4.20 -5.87 6.71
C VAL A 96 -3.91 -4.38 6.69
N ILE A 97 -2.73 -4.01 6.21
CA ILE A 97 -2.40 -2.61 5.89
C ILE A 97 -2.44 -2.43 4.37
N CYS A 98 -3.38 -1.62 3.88
CA CYS A 98 -3.54 -1.22 2.49
C CYS A 98 -4.08 0.22 2.42
N ASN A 99 -4.10 0.81 1.22
CA ASN A 99 -4.92 1.98 0.94
C ASN A 99 -6.39 1.72 1.28
N LYS A 100 -7.10 2.74 1.81
CA LYS A 100 -8.52 2.64 2.19
C LYS A 100 -9.44 2.11 1.09
N ILE A 101 -9.12 2.35 -0.18
CA ILE A 101 -9.88 1.84 -1.34
C ILE A 101 -10.02 0.31 -1.30
N CYS A 102 -9.04 -0.41 -0.72
CA CYS A 102 -9.13 -1.85 -0.50
C CYS A 102 -10.38 -2.25 0.33
N ALA A 103 -10.81 -1.42 1.28
CA ALA A 103 -11.99 -1.69 2.10
C ALA A 103 -13.27 -1.65 1.24
N ASP A 104 -13.38 -0.66 0.36
CA ASP A 104 -14.53 -0.49 -0.54
C ASP A 104 -14.59 -1.62 -1.58
N ILE A 105 -13.45 -1.96 -2.20
CA ILE A 105 -13.39 -3.01 -3.24
C ILE A 105 -13.79 -4.38 -2.68
N TYR A 106 -13.34 -4.70 -1.47
CA TYR A 106 -13.50 -6.03 -0.88
C TYR A 106 -14.58 -6.10 0.20
N ASN A 107 -15.40 -5.06 0.37
CA ASN A 107 -16.40 -4.98 1.43
C ASN A 107 -15.84 -5.38 2.81
N LEU A 108 -14.69 -4.81 3.14
CA LEU A 108 -13.99 -5.01 4.41
C LEU A 108 -14.18 -3.78 5.31
N GLN A 109 -13.99 -3.97 6.60
CA GLN A 109 -14.11 -2.91 7.57
C GLN A 109 -12.83 -2.09 7.67
N LEU A 110 -12.96 -0.78 7.50
CA LEU A 110 -11.90 0.18 7.77
C LEU A 110 -11.81 0.42 9.28
N MET A 111 -10.66 0.08 9.88
CA MET A 111 -10.45 0.19 11.33
C MET A 111 -9.71 1.47 11.72
N ALA A 112 -8.74 1.90 10.91
CA ALA A 112 -7.99 3.12 11.11
C ALA A 112 -7.45 3.65 9.77
N ILE A 113 -7.38 4.97 9.63
CA ILE A 113 -6.93 5.64 8.39
C ILE A 113 -5.67 6.45 8.69
N GLY A 114 -4.76 6.48 7.71
CA GLY A 114 -3.54 7.29 7.79
C GLY A 114 -2.62 6.85 8.92
N ILE A 115 -2.40 5.54 9.08
CA ILE A 115 -1.57 4.97 10.15
C ILE A 115 -0.07 5.01 9.81
N ASN A 116 0.31 5.53 8.64
CA ASN A 116 1.69 5.77 8.29
C ASN A 116 2.32 6.87 9.16
N ASP A 117 3.59 6.64 9.51
CA ASP A 117 4.39 7.47 10.42
C ASP A 117 4.63 8.87 9.85
N LEU A 118 4.88 8.98 8.53
CA LEU A 118 5.07 10.24 7.82
C LEU A 118 3.80 10.62 7.07
N LYS A 119 3.17 11.75 7.44
CA LYS A 119 1.93 12.23 6.82
C LYS A 119 2.14 12.77 5.41
N ASP A 120 3.30 13.34 5.13
CA ASP A 120 3.66 13.90 3.81
C ASP A 120 4.41 12.88 2.93
N ASN A 121 3.97 11.62 2.95
CA ASN A 121 4.51 10.59 2.08
C ASN A 121 3.81 10.65 0.72
N GLN A 122 4.57 10.97 -0.33
CA GLN A 122 4.07 11.10 -1.69
C GLN A 122 4.90 10.23 -2.65
N THR A 123 4.23 9.70 -3.65
CA THR A 123 4.89 9.02 -4.77
C THR A 123 4.64 9.82 -6.04
N GLN A 124 5.72 10.07 -6.78
CA GLN A 124 5.67 10.76 -8.06
C GLN A 124 5.45 9.78 -9.21
N PHE A 125 4.41 10.04 -9.98
CA PHE A 125 3.98 9.29 -11.15
C PHE A 125 4.12 10.11 -12.42
N ILE A 126 4.27 9.41 -13.54
CA ILE A 126 4.21 9.99 -14.88
C ILE A 126 3.06 9.33 -15.64
N ALA A 127 2.28 10.11 -16.38
CA ALA A 127 1.40 9.59 -17.42
C ALA A 127 2.17 9.59 -18.73
N ALA A 128 2.26 8.44 -19.40
CA ALA A 128 3.00 8.30 -20.64
C ALA A 128 2.15 7.62 -21.72
N THR A 129 2.33 8.04 -22.97
CA THR A 129 1.76 7.39 -24.14
C THR A 129 2.86 6.74 -24.98
N PRO A 130 2.53 5.74 -25.83
CA PRO A 130 3.47 5.26 -26.83
C PRO A 130 4.03 6.43 -27.64
N PHE A 131 5.34 6.42 -27.90
CA PHE A 131 5.97 7.42 -28.74
C PHE A 131 5.41 7.31 -30.17
N LYS A 132 4.90 8.41 -30.70
CA LYS A 132 4.49 8.50 -32.11
C LYS A 132 5.55 9.28 -32.87
N GLU A 133 6.21 8.62 -33.81
CA GLU A 133 7.00 9.32 -34.83
C GLU A 133 6.03 10.07 -35.74
N ASN A 134 6.09 11.40 -35.73
CA ASN A 134 5.39 12.19 -36.73
C ASN A 134 6.02 11.87 -38.09
N THR A 135 5.30 11.13 -38.93
CA THR A 135 5.66 10.84 -40.32
C THR A 135 5.17 11.96 -41.21
#